data_AF-A0A348PFH4-F1
#
_entry.id   AF-A0A348PFH4-F1
#
_cell.length_a   1.000
_cell.length_b   1.000
_cell.length_c   1.000
_cell.angle_alpha   90.00
_cell.angle_beta   90.00
_cell.angle_gamma   90.00
#
_symmetry.space_group_name_H-M   'P 1'
#
loop_
_entity.id
_entity.type
_entity.pdbx_description
1 polymer ?
#
loop_
_entity_poly.entity_id
_entity_poly.type
_entity_poly.pdbx_seq_one_letter_code
_entity_poly.pdbx_strand_id
1 'polypeptide(L)'
;HSMRMMFLAAEASIMVGGESLVRRELLRINDGDRRFELRPHGTPGSVCLDLAPGLMHATLSGHDRATLEVEWIVTDGSAIALDAWAMCGRQSSQVSILDAFGQLVIPDLTARDPAMHPMVFTPGRFLLRAETFNGPLVLRVGQSTSCVPMRAAV
;
A
#
# COMPACT_ATOMS: atom_id res chain seq x y z
N HIS A 1 -9.04 -1.48 21.52
CA HIS A 1 -9.60 -0.83 20.31
C HIS A 1 -9.99 -1.91 19.33
N SER A 2 -11.22 -1.90 18.81
CA SER A 2 -11.61 -2.78 17.70
C SER A 2 -10.74 -2.45 16.49
N MET A 3 -10.16 -3.45 15.83
CA MET A 3 -9.37 -3.26 14.62
C MET A 3 -10.33 -2.93 13.47
N ARG A 4 -10.21 -1.72 12.92
CA ARG A 4 -11.16 -1.19 11.92
C ARG A 4 -10.62 -1.25 10.49
N MET A 5 -9.40 -1.74 10.31
CA MET A 5 -8.77 -1.91 9.01
C MET A 5 -8.25 -3.34 8.88
N MET A 6 -8.61 -4.01 7.80
CA MET A 6 -8.18 -5.38 7.52
C MET A 6 -7.69 -5.50 6.07
N PHE A 7 -6.48 -6.00 5.88
CA PHE A 7 -5.96 -6.33 4.55
C PHE A 7 -6.56 -7.66 4.07
N LEU A 8 -6.93 -7.72 2.80
CA LEU A 8 -7.70 -8.82 2.22
C LEU A 8 -6.83 -9.68 1.30
N ALA A 9 -6.15 -9.04 0.37
CA ALA A 9 -5.32 -9.69 -0.63
C ALA A 9 -4.15 -8.78 -1.04
N ALA A 10 -3.10 -9.39 -1.56
CA ALA A 10 -1.98 -8.67 -2.15
C ALA A 10 -1.49 -9.39 -3.40
N GLU A 11 -0.97 -8.61 -4.33
CA GLU A 11 -0.35 -9.10 -5.54
C GLU A 11 0.89 -8.27 -5.83
N ALA A 12 1.99 -8.93 -6.19
CA ALA A 12 3.15 -8.24 -6.70
C ALA A 12 3.61 -8.83 -8.03
N SER A 13 4.21 -7.97 -8.84
CA SER A 13 4.87 -8.39 -10.07
C SER A 13 6.17 -7.64 -10.29
N ILE A 14 7.14 -8.28 -10.93
CA ILE A 14 8.40 -7.68 -11.35
C ILE A 14 8.64 -8.04 -12.81
N MET A 15 8.91 -7.02 -13.62
CA MET A 15 9.39 -7.18 -14.99
C MET A 15 10.88 -7.49 -14.99
N VAL A 16 11.27 -8.52 -15.74
CA VAL A 16 12.62 -9.05 -15.84
C VAL A 16 13.07 -9.00 -17.30
N GLY A 17 14.08 -8.18 -17.58
CA GLY A 17 14.69 -8.07 -18.91
C GLY A 17 13.72 -7.51 -19.96
N GLY A 18 12.78 -6.66 -19.55
CA GLY A 18 11.76 -6.05 -20.41
C GLY A 18 10.71 -6.99 -21.00
N GLU A 19 10.86 -8.32 -20.86
CA GLU A 19 10.03 -9.30 -21.58
C GLU A 19 9.30 -10.29 -20.66
N SER A 20 9.86 -10.61 -19.48
CA SER A 20 9.31 -11.64 -18.59
C SER A 20 8.70 -11.04 -17.33
N LEU A 21 7.47 -11.43 -17.01
CA LEU A 21 6.77 -11.00 -15.81
C LEU A 21 6.78 -12.12 -14.76
N VAL A 22 7.42 -11.89 -13.63
CA VAL A 22 7.32 -12.77 -12.46
C VAL A 22 6.24 -12.21 -11.54
N ARG A 23 5.24 -13.01 -11.19
CA ARG A 23 4.09 -12.59 -10.38
C ARG A 23 3.91 -13.52 -9.18
N ARG A 24 3.50 -12.95 -8.05
CA ARG A 24 3.10 -13.68 -6.86
C ARG A 24 1.81 -13.06 -6.32
N GLU A 25 0.88 -13.90 -5.93
CA GLU A 25 -0.40 -13.49 -5.35
C GLU A 25 -0.55 -14.08 -3.95
N LEU A 26 -1.21 -13.32 -3.09
CA LEU A 26 -1.71 -13.75 -1.79
C LEU A 26 -3.22 -13.46 -1.78
N LEU A 27 -4.00 -14.46 -2.20
CA LEU A 27 -5.45 -14.35 -2.42
C LEU A 27 -6.25 -14.09 -1.13
N ARG A 28 -5.67 -14.43 0.01
CA ARG A 28 -6.25 -14.21 1.33
C ARG A 28 -5.13 -13.95 2.33
N ILE A 29 -5.15 -12.76 2.92
CA ILE A 29 -4.32 -12.39 4.06
C ILE A 29 -5.03 -12.87 5.34
N ASN A 30 -4.35 -13.69 6.13
CA ASN A 30 -4.81 -14.17 7.43
C ASN A 30 -4.01 -13.52 8.56
N ASP A 31 -4.50 -13.60 9.80
CA ASP A 31 -3.85 -12.98 10.96
C ASP A 31 -2.41 -13.45 11.23
N GLY A 32 -2.02 -14.60 10.67
CA GLY A 32 -0.66 -15.14 10.74
C GLY A 32 0.29 -14.62 9.65
N ASP A 33 -0.23 -14.00 8.59
CA ASP A 33 0.57 -13.52 7.46
C ASP A 33 1.29 -12.22 7.85
N ARG A 34 2.57 -12.34 8.20
CA ARG A 34 3.40 -11.20 8.60
C ARG A 34 4.20 -10.61 7.45
N ARG A 35 4.49 -11.42 6.43
CA ARG A 35 5.38 -11.02 5.35
C ARG A 35 5.04 -11.73 4.05
N PHE A 36 4.95 -10.94 2.99
CA PHE A 36 4.83 -11.36 1.61
C PHE A 36 6.04 -10.84 0.83
N GLU A 37 6.74 -11.71 0.10
CA GLU A 37 7.94 -11.33 -0.63
C GLU A 37 7.97 -11.93 -2.04
N LEU A 38 8.28 -11.11 -3.03
CA LEU A 38 8.61 -11.54 -4.38
C LEU A 38 10.03 -11.11 -4.70
N ARG A 39 10.89 -12.08 -5.02
CA ARG A 39 12.28 -11.86 -5.43
C ARG A 39 12.65 -12.84 -6.54
N PRO A 40 12.74 -12.40 -7.80
CA PRO A 40 13.17 -13.26 -8.90
C PRO A 40 14.59 -13.77 -8.68
N HIS A 41 14.85 -15.03 -9.03
CA HIS A 41 16.20 -15.57 -8.97
C HIS A 41 17.07 -14.97 -10.09
N GLY A 42 18.27 -14.51 -9.75
CA GLY A 42 19.25 -14.04 -10.73
C GLY A 42 18.95 -12.68 -11.37
N THR A 43 17.93 -11.95 -10.92
CA THR A 43 17.58 -10.62 -11.44
C THR A 43 17.51 -9.59 -10.29
N PRO A 44 18.04 -8.37 -10.48
CA PRO A 44 17.86 -7.29 -9.51
C PRO A 44 16.39 -6.86 -9.43
N GLY A 45 15.82 -6.95 -8.22
CA GLY A 45 14.48 -6.48 -7.91
C GLY A 45 13.84 -7.28 -6.78
N SER A 46 12.98 -6.63 -6.01
CA SER A 46 12.19 -7.25 -4.95
C SER A 46 10.95 -6.45 -4.64
N VAL A 47 9.89 -7.15 -4.24
CA VAL A 47 8.73 -6.56 -3.56
C VAL A 47 8.62 -7.24 -2.21
N CYS A 48 8.69 -6.46 -1.14
CA CYS A 48 8.50 -6.93 0.23
C CYS A 48 7.32 -6.16 0.83
N LEU A 49 6.35 -6.89 1.37
CA LEU A 49 5.18 -6.36 2.07
C LEU A 49 5.17 -6.97 3.46
N ASP A 50 5.35 -6.12 4.47
CA ASP A 50 5.22 -6.47 5.88
C ASP A 50 3.83 -6.06 6.37
N LEU A 51 3.16 -6.99 7.03
CA LEU A 51 1.79 -6.86 7.48
C LEU A 51 1.72 -6.98 9.00
N ALA A 52 0.99 -6.06 9.59
CA ALA A 52 0.63 -6.06 10.99
C ALA A 52 -0.86 -5.69 11.14
N PRO A 53 -1.49 -5.98 12.29
CA PRO A 53 -2.84 -5.54 12.59
C PRO A 53 -3.07 -4.05 12.26
N GLY A 54 -3.88 -3.76 11.22
CA GLY A 54 -4.19 -2.41 10.76
C GLY A 54 -3.02 -1.60 10.17
N LEU A 55 -1.90 -2.24 9.82
CA LEU A 55 -0.71 -1.59 9.28
C LEU A 55 -0.05 -2.43 8.19
N MET A 56 0.35 -1.79 7.09
CA MET A 56 1.28 -2.34 6.12
C MET A 56 2.45 -1.41 5.85
N HIS A 57 3.62 -1.99 5.64
CA HIS A 57 4.78 -1.37 5.02
C HIS A 57 5.17 -2.16 3.80
N ALA A 58 5.51 -1.47 2.71
CA ALA A 58 6.05 -2.14 1.54
C ALA A 58 7.30 -1.45 1.03
N THR A 59 8.22 -2.26 0.53
CA THR A 59 9.40 -1.84 -0.23
C THR A 59 9.35 -2.52 -1.58
N LEU A 60 9.37 -1.72 -2.64
CA LEU A 60 9.49 -2.16 -4.00
C LEU A 60 10.85 -1.70 -4.52
N SER A 61 11.52 -2.58 -5.25
CA SER A 61 12.67 -2.25 -6.07
C SER A 61 12.55 -3.04 -7.36
N GLY A 62 12.61 -2.36 -8.50
CA GLY A 62 12.59 -2.99 -9.81
C GLY A 62 13.59 -2.29 -10.70
N HIS A 63 14.38 -3.06 -11.46
CA HIS A 63 15.24 -2.48 -12.48
C HIS A 63 14.38 -1.88 -13.61
N ASP A 64 13.52 -2.71 -14.21
CA ASP A 64 12.61 -2.29 -15.28
C ASP A 64 11.30 -1.76 -14.69
N ARG A 65 10.57 -2.63 -13.98
CA ARG A 65 9.30 -2.28 -13.32
C ARG A 65 9.01 -3.25 -12.19
N ALA A 66 8.58 -2.74 -11.05
CA ALA A 66 7.99 -3.53 -9.97
C ALA A 66 6.62 -2.94 -9.61
N THR A 67 5.62 -3.81 -9.40
CA THR A 67 4.27 -3.41 -9.00
C THR A 67 3.85 -4.13 -7.72
N LEU A 68 2.98 -3.47 -6.97
CA LEU A 68 2.28 -4.03 -5.82
C LEU A 68 0.84 -3.52 -5.83
N GLU A 69 -0.10 -4.44 -5.76
CA GLU A 69 -1.49 -4.15 -5.43
C GLU A 69 -1.81 -4.72 -4.06
N VAL A 70 -2.45 -3.92 -3.20
CA VAL A 70 -2.94 -4.38 -1.90
C VAL A 70 -4.36 -3.94 -1.72
N GLU A 71 -5.21 -4.88 -1.35
CA GLU A 71 -6.60 -4.63 -1.07
C GLU A 71 -6.86 -4.65 0.44
N TRP A 72 -7.65 -3.70 0.93
CA TRP A 72 -8.11 -3.69 2.32
C TRP A 72 -9.54 -3.20 2.44
N ILE A 73 -10.11 -3.42 3.62
CA ILE A 73 -11.41 -2.91 4.02
C ILE A 73 -11.27 -2.09 5.30
N VAL A 74 -12.01 -0.99 5.35
CA VAL A 74 -12.30 -0.24 6.57
C VAL A 74 -13.68 -0.67 7.06
N THR A 75 -13.73 -1.22 8.26
CA THR A 75 -14.95 -1.71 8.93
C THR A 75 -15.33 -0.81 10.11
N ASP A 76 -16.53 -1.06 10.64
CA ASP A 76 -17.22 -0.27 11.68
C ASP A 76 -17.64 1.13 11.20
N GLY A 77 -18.93 1.46 11.37
CA GLY A 77 -19.68 2.54 10.72
C GLY A 77 -19.25 4.00 10.94
N SER A 78 -18.00 4.25 11.31
CA SER A 78 -17.42 5.59 11.48
C SER A 78 -16.10 5.69 10.73
N ALA A 79 -15.80 6.88 10.21
CA ALA A 79 -14.54 7.12 9.53
C ALA A 79 -13.32 6.91 10.46
N ILE A 80 -12.20 6.49 9.89
CA ILE A 80 -10.94 6.28 10.59
C ILE A 80 -9.83 7.15 10.02
N ALA A 81 -8.85 7.49 10.85
CA ALA A 81 -7.65 8.17 10.42
C ALA A 81 -6.57 7.16 10.00
N LEU A 82 -6.00 7.34 8.81
CA LEU A 82 -4.91 6.52 8.27
C LEU A 82 -3.66 7.38 8.04
N ASP A 83 -2.53 6.90 8.53
CA ASP A 83 -1.21 7.38 8.11
C ASP A 83 -0.87 6.68 6.80
N ALA A 84 -0.90 7.42 5.70
CA ALA A 84 -0.49 6.90 4.41
C ALA A 84 0.41 7.89 3.65
N TRP A 85 1.54 7.36 3.18
CA TRP A 85 2.60 8.08 2.51
C TRP A 85 3.44 7.13 1.67
N ALA A 86 4.19 7.70 0.73
CA ALA A 86 5.16 6.97 -0.07
C ALA A 86 6.42 7.82 -0.28
N MET A 87 7.58 7.20 -0.18
CA MET A 87 8.88 7.80 -0.48
C MET A 87 9.51 7.02 -1.64
N CYS A 88 9.86 7.71 -2.71
CA CYS A 88 10.50 7.12 -3.87
C CYS A 88 11.85 7.75 -4.18
N GLY A 89 12.80 6.93 -4.61
CA GLY A 89 14.04 7.41 -5.22
C GLY A 89 13.80 7.77 -6.69
N ARG A 90 13.98 9.05 -7.06
CA ARG A 90 13.77 9.61 -8.41
C ARG A 90 12.29 9.59 -8.88
N GLN A 91 11.99 10.33 -9.96
CA GLN A 91 10.64 10.73 -10.39
C GLN A 91 9.81 9.63 -11.11
N SER A 92 10.22 8.37 -11.08
CA SER A 92 9.57 7.29 -11.84
C SER A 92 8.88 6.29 -10.93
N SER A 93 8.03 6.76 -10.03
CA SER A 93 7.17 5.92 -9.21
C SER A 93 5.77 6.52 -9.14
N GLN A 94 4.76 5.67 -9.10
CA GLN A 94 3.37 6.08 -8.94
C GLN A 94 2.74 5.23 -7.86
N VAL A 95 2.03 5.89 -6.94
CA VAL A 95 1.24 5.20 -5.91
C VAL A 95 -0.12 5.88 -5.82
N SER A 96 -1.18 5.11 -5.98
CA SER A 96 -2.55 5.60 -5.91
C SER A 96 -3.40 4.72 -5.01
N ILE A 97 -4.46 5.29 -4.45
CA ILE A 97 -5.49 4.57 -3.71
C ILE A 97 -6.82 4.77 -4.41
N LEU A 98 -7.49 3.67 -4.68
CA LEU A 98 -8.80 3.60 -5.31
C LEU A 98 -9.84 3.07 -4.32
N ASP A 99 -11.10 3.45 -4.51
CA ASP A 99 -12.22 2.81 -3.82
C ASP A 99 -12.68 1.52 -4.53
N ALA A 100 -13.72 0.89 -4.00
CA ALA A 100 -14.32 -0.34 -4.54
C ALA A 100 -14.88 -0.19 -5.96
N PHE A 101 -15.12 1.04 -6.44
CA PHE A 101 -15.63 1.34 -7.78
C PHE A 101 -14.50 1.72 -8.75
N GLY A 102 -13.24 1.69 -8.29
CA GLY A 102 -12.09 2.10 -9.08
C GLY A 102 -11.95 3.62 -9.21
N GLN A 103 -12.63 4.41 -8.39
CA GLN A 103 -12.44 5.86 -8.35
C GLN A 103 -11.21 6.20 -7.52
N LEU A 104 -10.40 7.16 -7.99
CA LEU A 104 -9.22 7.63 -7.27
C LEU A 104 -9.65 8.38 -5.99
N VAL A 105 -9.35 7.78 -4.85
CA VAL A 105 -9.46 8.42 -3.52
C VAL A 105 -8.20 9.23 -3.25
N ILE A 106 -7.04 8.69 -3.65
CA ILE A 106 -5.76 9.40 -3.62
C ILE A 106 -5.07 9.19 -4.97
N PRO A 107 -4.96 10.23 -5.81
CA PRO A 107 -4.36 10.10 -7.14
C PRO A 107 -2.84 9.91 -7.07
N ASP A 108 -2.18 10.51 -6.08
CA ASP A 108 -0.74 10.43 -5.89
C ASP A 108 -0.37 10.43 -4.40
N LEU A 109 -0.01 9.25 -3.88
CA LEU A 109 0.48 9.07 -2.52
C LEU A 109 1.95 9.49 -2.37
N THR A 110 2.71 9.63 -3.45
CA THR A 110 4.12 10.05 -3.41
C THR A 110 4.27 11.54 -3.10
N ALA A 111 3.20 12.31 -3.30
CA ALA A 111 3.07 13.69 -2.83
C ALA A 111 2.93 13.80 -1.30
N ARG A 112 2.88 12.68 -0.57
CA ARG A 112 2.73 12.64 0.88
C ARG A 112 3.95 12.06 1.57
N ASP A 113 4.39 12.72 2.63
CA ASP A 113 5.51 12.31 3.47
C ASP A 113 5.04 11.91 4.90
N PRO A 114 5.93 11.30 5.72
CA PRO A 114 5.57 10.83 7.06
C PRO A 114 5.18 11.91 8.07
N ALA A 115 5.48 13.19 7.83
CA ALA A 115 5.13 14.30 8.71
C ALA A 115 3.74 14.90 8.41
N MET A 116 3.11 14.52 7.30
CA MET A 116 1.77 14.99 6.95
C MET A 116 0.68 14.41 7.85
N HIS A 117 -0.38 15.20 8.07
CA HIS A 117 -1.54 14.80 8.87
C HIS A 117 -2.24 13.55 8.32
N PRO A 118 -2.78 12.67 9.20
CA PRO A 118 -3.52 11.49 8.76
C PRO A 118 -4.70 11.83 7.85
N MET A 119 -5.04 10.92 6.94
CA MET A 119 -6.20 11.05 6.06
C MET A 119 -7.39 10.32 6.65
N VAL A 120 -8.58 10.88 6.45
CA VAL A 120 -9.82 10.30 6.96
C VAL A 120 -10.45 9.42 5.87
N PHE A 121 -10.67 8.15 6.20
CA PHE A 121 -11.28 7.16 5.34
C PHE A 121 -12.64 6.73 5.91
N THR A 122 -13.69 6.79 5.11
CA THR A 122 -14.99 6.22 5.46
C THR A 122 -14.97 4.69 5.35
N PRO A 123 -15.92 3.99 6.00
CA PRO A 123 -16.06 2.55 5.81
C PRO A 123 -16.23 2.18 4.33
N GLY A 124 -15.55 1.13 3.90
CA GLY A 124 -15.49 0.75 2.49
C GLY A 124 -14.28 -0.11 2.16
N ARG A 125 -14.21 -0.58 0.92
CA ARG A 125 -13.10 -1.36 0.38
C ARG A 125 -12.24 -0.47 -0.51
N PHE A 126 -10.94 -0.69 -0.45
CA PHE A 126 -9.94 0.14 -1.09
C PHE A 126 -8.85 -0.72 -1.71
N LEU A 127 -8.25 -0.19 -2.78
CA LEU A 127 -7.14 -0.81 -3.50
C LEU A 127 -5.98 0.19 -3.58
N LEU A 128 -4.81 -0.19 -3.10
CA LEU A 128 -3.56 0.52 -3.36
C LEU A 128 -2.93 -0.07 -4.59
N ARG A 129 -2.54 0.79 -5.52
CA ARG A 129 -1.71 0.45 -6.67
C ARG A 129 -0.41 1.20 -6.57
N ALA A 130 0.69 0.46 -6.45
CA ALA A 130 2.03 1.00 -6.45
C ALA A 130 2.81 0.44 -7.62
N GLU A 131 3.57 1.30 -8.28
CA GLU A 131 4.57 0.91 -9.24
C GLU A 131 5.82 1.79 -9.13
N THR A 132 6.96 1.19 -9.42
CA THR A 132 8.24 1.87 -9.46
C THR A 132 9.07 1.37 -10.64
N PHE A 133 9.77 2.30 -11.28
CA PHE A 133 10.69 2.04 -12.36
C PHE A 133 12.08 2.50 -11.92
N ASN A 134 13.08 1.63 -12.02
CA ASN A 134 14.49 1.93 -11.81
C ASN A 134 14.78 2.70 -10.50
N GLY A 135 14.23 2.22 -9.38
CA GLY A 135 14.42 2.86 -8.08
C GLY A 135 13.72 2.13 -6.93
N PRO A 136 14.08 2.47 -5.69
CA PRO A 136 13.34 2.03 -4.52
C PRO A 136 12.10 2.89 -4.33
N LEU A 137 11.00 2.24 -3.97
CA LEU A 137 9.78 2.84 -3.47
C LEU A 137 9.47 2.23 -2.11
N VAL A 138 9.31 3.06 -1.09
CA VAL A 138 8.87 2.66 0.25
C VAL A 138 7.53 3.31 0.50
N LEU A 139 6.54 2.53 0.95
CA LEU A 139 5.22 3.06 1.28
C LEU A 139 4.69 2.49 2.59
N ARG A 140 3.80 3.25 3.20
CA ARG A 140 3.07 2.88 4.41
C ARG A 140 1.60 3.19 4.22
N VAL A 141 0.75 2.30 4.70
CA VAL A 141 -0.64 2.59 5.01
C VAL A 141 -0.94 1.92 6.34
N GLY A 142 -1.40 2.67 7.32
CA GLY A 142 -1.86 2.07 8.57
C GLY A 142 -2.76 2.98 9.37
N GLN A 143 -3.55 2.39 10.24
CA GLN A 143 -4.40 3.12 11.16
C GLN A 143 -3.54 4.03 12.04
N SER A 144 -3.88 5.33 12.04
CA SER A 144 -3.10 6.31 12.79
C SER A 144 -3.26 6.06 14.29
N THR A 145 -2.13 6.10 15.00
CA THR A 145 -2.11 6.11 16.47
C THR A 145 -2.20 7.52 17.02
N SER A 146 -2.10 8.54 16.16
CA SER A 146 -2.26 9.94 16.57
C SER A 146 -3.75 10.24 16.78
N CYS A 147 -4.14 10.51 18.03
CA CYS A 147 -5.46 11.02 18.35
C CYS A 147 -5.57 12.45 17.83
N VAL A 148 -6.09 12.64 16.63
CA VAL A 148 -6.68 13.93 16.27
C VAL A 148 -8.10 13.93 16.83
N PRO A 149 -8.44 14.75 17.85
CA PRO A 149 -9.81 14.84 18.30
C PRO A 149 -10.68 15.29 17.11
N MET A 150 -11.69 14.48 16.76
CA MET A 150 -12.75 14.86 15.82
C MET A 150 -13.52 16.05 16.41
N ARG A 151 -13.00 17.26 16.23
CA ARG A 151 -13.74 18.49 16.52
C ARG A 151 -13.31 19.60 15.58
N ALA A 152 -13.66 19.45 14.30
CA ALA A 152 -13.91 20.56 13.38
C ALA A 152 -14.46 20.00 12.05
N ALA A 153 -15.70 19.51 12.08
CA ALA A 153 -16.52 19.39 10.89
C ALA A 153 -17.97 19.70 11.32
N VAL A 154 -18.20 21.00 11.56
CA VAL A 154 -19.53 21.63 11.57
C VAL A 154 -19.47 22.71 10.50
#